data_AF-A0A261B6B8-F1
#
_entry.id   AF-A0A261B6B8-F1
#
_cell.length_a   1.000
_cell.length_b   1.000
_cell.length_c   1.000
_cell.angle_alpha   90.00
_cell.angle_beta   90.00
_cell.angle_gamma   90.00
#
_symmetry.space_group_name_H-M   'P 1'
#
loop_
_entity.id
_entity.type
_entity.pdbx_description
1 polymer ?
#
loop_
_entity_poly.entity_id
_entity_poly.type
_entity_poly.pdbx_seq_one_letter_code
_entity_poly.pdbx_strand_id
1 'polypeptide(L)'
;MIGYLFLILSIIVSTDAQFSYCQASATIGEATALDECPPGYVATSIGWCCDPRYIQYTICADKVNSEGVNECTGLKDYCNHSLFKNTMIANCAKTCGFCS
;
A
#
# COMPACT_ATOMS: atom_id res chain seq x y z
N MET A 1 -8.67 -22.87 30.93
CA MET A 1 -8.61 -23.32 29.52
C MET A 1 -9.55 -22.48 28.64
N ILE A 2 -9.55 -21.15 28.80
CA ILE A 2 -10.37 -20.19 28.01
C ILE A 2 -9.48 -19.08 27.43
N GLY A 3 -8.35 -18.75 28.07
CA GLY A 3 -7.39 -17.76 27.55
C GLY A 3 -6.64 -18.17 26.27
N TYR A 4 -6.46 -19.48 26.03
CA TYR A 4 -5.80 -19.97 24.81
C TYR A 4 -6.66 -19.74 23.55
N LEU A 5 -7.99 -19.70 23.72
CA LEU A 5 -8.96 -19.47 22.64
C LEU A 5 -9.10 -17.99 22.25
N PHE A 6 -8.63 -17.04 23.07
CA PHE A 6 -8.55 -15.63 22.68
C PHE A 6 -7.22 -15.30 22.00
N LEU A 7 -6.13 -15.97 22.42
CA LEU A 7 -4.84 -15.82 21.78
C LEU A 7 -4.88 -16.31 20.32
N ILE A 8 -5.50 -17.47 20.02
CA ILE A 8 -5.56 -17.97 18.64
C ILE A 8 -6.44 -17.13 17.70
N LEU A 9 -7.40 -16.36 18.21
CA LEU A 9 -8.26 -15.45 17.45
C LEU A 9 -7.51 -14.15 17.11
N SER A 10 -6.39 -13.89 17.78
CA SER A 10 -5.48 -12.79 17.46
C SER A 10 -4.47 -13.16 16.37
N ILE A 11 -4.26 -14.47 16.10
CA ILE A 11 -3.27 -14.97 15.12
C ILE A 11 -3.87 -15.11 13.72
N ILE A 12 -5.20 -15.06 13.58
CA ILE A 12 -5.86 -14.73 12.32
C ILE A 12 -5.76 -13.21 12.08
N VAL A 13 -4.54 -12.66 12.10
CA VAL A 13 -4.27 -11.42 11.38
C VAL A 13 -4.48 -11.77 9.92
N SER A 14 -5.45 -11.10 9.32
CA SER A 14 -5.83 -11.18 7.92
C SER A 14 -4.64 -11.53 7.02
N THR A 15 -4.77 -12.57 6.19
CA THR A 15 -3.82 -12.84 5.11
C THR A 15 -3.99 -11.81 3.98
N ASP A 16 -4.09 -10.53 4.32
CA ASP A 16 -4.15 -9.45 3.36
C ASP A 16 -2.74 -9.29 2.79
N ALA A 17 -2.61 -9.37 1.46
CA ALA A 17 -1.32 -9.19 0.80
C ALA A 17 -0.79 -7.78 1.10
N GLN A 18 0.16 -7.67 2.04
CA GLN A 18 0.83 -6.43 2.38
C GLN A 18 1.84 -6.07 1.28
N PHE A 19 1.92 -4.80 0.92
CA PHE A 19 2.88 -4.31 -0.07
C PHE A 19 3.52 -3.00 0.39
N SER A 20 4.69 -2.69 -0.19
CA SER A 20 5.45 -1.47 0.13
C SER A 20 5.26 -0.39 -0.94
N TYR A 21 5.29 0.86 -0.49
CA TYR A 21 5.25 2.06 -1.33
C TYR A 21 6.07 3.19 -0.70
N CYS A 22 6.26 4.29 -1.42
CA CYS A 22 6.97 5.46 -0.93
C CYS A 22 6.04 6.50 -0.31
N GLN A 23 6.50 7.15 0.75
CA GLN A 23 5.89 8.39 1.21
C GLN A 23 5.91 9.48 0.12
N ALA A 24 5.02 10.47 0.23
CA ALA A 24 5.00 11.66 -0.63
C ALA A 24 6.38 12.29 -0.71
N SER A 25 6.86 12.49 -1.94
CA SER A 25 8.16 13.09 -2.27
C SER A 25 9.40 12.22 -2.00
N ALA A 26 9.26 10.96 -1.58
CA ALA A 26 10.38 10.04 -1.39
C ALA A 26 10.67 9.15 -2.62
N THR A 27 9.83 9.22 -3.67
CA THR A 27 10.03 8.50 -4.93
C THR A 27 11.13 9.16 -5.75
N ILE A 28 12.20 8.43 -6.05
CA ILE A 28 13.28 8.93 -6.91
C ILE A 28 13.10 8.54 -8.39
N GLY A 29 12.25 7.57 -8.69
CA GLY A 29 11.98 7.09 -10.04
C GLY A 29 11.23 5.76 -10.05
N GLU A 30 10.88 5.30 -11.25
CA GLU A 30 10.31 3.97 -11.48
C GLU A 30 11.44 2.94 -11.62
N ALA A 31 11.30 1.81 -10.94
CA ALA A 31 12.17 0.65 -11.07
C ALA A 31 11.80 -0.08 -12.36
N THR A 32 12.58 0.13 -13.43
CA THR A 32 12.43 -0.67 -14.65
C THR A 32 13.18 -1.99 -14.48
N ALA A 33 12.75 -3.04 -15.18
CA ALA A 33 13.35 -4.38 -15.07
C ALA A 33 14.82 -4.48 -15.54
N LEU A 34 15.39 -3.38 -16.08
CA LEU A 34 16.76 -3.30 -16.60
C LEU A 34 17.69 -2.46 -15.71
N ASP A 35 17.15 -1.65 -14.79
CA ASP A 35 17.92 -0.78 -13.90
C ASP A 35 17.51 -1.06 -12.44
N GLU A 36 18.39 -1.76 -11.73
CA GLU A 36 18.32 -1.85 -10.27
C GLU A 36 18.32 -0.43 -9.69
N CYS A 37 17.58 -0.20 -8.61
CA CYS A 37 17.55 1.11 -7.96
C CYS A 37 18.98 1.59 -7.64
N PRO A 38 19.27 2.90 -7.76
CA PRO A 38 20.60 3.43 -7.43
C PRO A 38 21.07 2.99 -6.02
N PRO A 39 22.39 2.87 -5.79
CA PRO A 39 22.90 2.48 -4.48
C PRO A 39 22.33 3.34 -3.35
N GLY A 40 21.80 2.68 -2.31
CA GLY A 40 21.16 3.34 -1.17
C GLY A 40 19.62 3.46 -1.28
N TYR A 41 19.04 3.05 -2.41
CA TYR A 41 17.59 2.99 -2.60
C TYR A 41 17.11 1.55 -2.77
N VAL A 42 15.84 1.31 -2.50
CA VAL A 42 15.22 -0.01 -2.62
C VAL A 42 13.97 0.04 -3.50
N ALA A 43 13.73 -1.04 -4.22
CA ALA A 43 12.52 -1.20 -5.03
C ALA A 43 11.32 -1.53 -4.13
N THR A 44 10.21 -0.84 -4.35
CA THR A 44 8.93 -1.09 -3.69
C THR A 44 8.06 -2.05 -4.52
N SER A 45 7.03 -2.62 -3.90
CA SER A 45 6.13 -3.56 -4.58
C SER A 45 5.38 -2.95 -5.77
N ILE A 46 5.21 -1.63 -5.80
CA ILE A 46 4.56 -0.88 -6.89
C ILE A 46 5.54 -0.43 -7.98
N GLY A 47 6.81 -0.87 -7.92
CA GLY A 47 7.80 -0.58 -8.94
C GLY A 47 8.40 0.82 -8.85
N TRP A 48 8.49 1.42 -7.66
CA TRP A 48 9.23 2.67 -7.44
C TRP A 48 10.47 2.47 -6.58
N CYS A 49 11.51 3.24 -6.85
CA CYS A 49 12.69 3.31 -6.03
C CYS A 49 12.49 4.31 -4.88
N CYS A 50 12.78 3.85 -3.66
CA CYS A 50 12.56 4.58 -2.41
C CYS A 50 13.80 4.63 -1.54
N ASP A 51 13.97 5.73 -0.81
CA ASP A 51 14.90 5.74 0.32
C ASP A 51 14.33 4.80 1.41
N PRO A 52 15.14 3.90 1.99
CA PRO A 52 14.68 2.93 2.99
C PRO A 52 14.06 3.56 4.23
N ARG A 53 14.34 4.84 4.52
CA ARG A 53 13.78 5.59 5.66
C ARG A 53 12.34 6.04 5.44
N TYR A 54 11.88 6.06 4.19
CA TYR A 54 10.57 6.58 3.80
C TYR A 54 9.69 5.52 3.13
N ILE A 55 9.98 4.24 3.38
CA ILE A 55 9.11 3.13 2.99
C ILE A 55 7.89 3.13 3.90
N GLN A 56 6.73 3.04 3.27
CA GLN A 56 5.46 2.81 3.91
C GLN A 56 4.91 1.45 3.49
N TYR A 57 4.11 0.86 4.36
CA TYR A 57 3.42 -0.39 4.06
C TYR A 57 1.92 -0.19 4.16
N THR A 58 1.20 -0.86 3.28
CA THR A 58 -0.26 -0.92 3.34
C THR A 58 -0.73 -2.29 2.89
N ILE A 59 -1.98 -2.61 3.20
CA ILE A 59 -2.63 -3.84 2.77
C ILE A 59 -3.23 -3.66 1.38
N CYS A 60 -3.29 -4.75 0.61
CA CYS A 60 -3.98 -4.77 -0.68
C CYS A 60 -5.50 -4.85 -0.50
N ALA A 61 -6.09 -3.74 -0.06
CA ALA A 61 -7.54 -3.62 0.10
C ALA A 61 -7.99 -2.17 -0.08
N ASP A 62 -9.27 -2.00 -0.42
CA ASP A 62 -9.94 -0.72 -0.31
C ASP A 62 -10.47 -0.56 1.12
N LYS A 63 -10.18 0.57 1.74
CA LYS A 63 -10.69 0.91 3.06
C LYS A 63 -12.12 1.39 2.95
N VAL A 64 -12.92 0.98 3.92
CA VAL A 64 -14.27 1.50 4.11
C VAL A 64 -14.25 2.68 5.07
N ASN A 65 -15.18 3.60 4.89
CA ASN A 65 -15.40 4.70 5.83
C ASN A 65 -16.01 4.18 7.16
N SER A 66 -16.29 5.07 8.12
CA SER A 66 -16.88 4.70 9.41
C SER A 66 -18.27 4.06 9.30
N GLU A 67 -18.95 4.19 8.16
CA GLU A 67 -20.26 3.61 7.88
C GLU A 67 -20.15 2.25 7.16
N GLY A 68 -18.93 1.77 6.88
CA GLY A 68 -18.70 0.54 6.14
C GLY A 68 -18.85 0.67 4.62
N VAL A 69 -18.91 1.90 4.09
CA VAL A 69 -19.05 2.17 2.65
C VAL A 69 -17.67 2.27 2.00
N ASN A 70 -17.48 1.58 0.87
CA ASN A 70 -16.29 1.72 0.02
C ASN A 70 -16.49 2.86 -1.00
N GLU A 71 -15.86 4.01 -0.74
CA GLU A 71 -15.94 5.20 -1.58
C GLU A 71 -14.92 5.20 -2.73
N CYS A 72 -13.96 4.26 -2.75
CA CYS A 72 -12.87 4.23 -3.71
C CYS A 72 -13.37 4.20 -5.17
N THR A 73 -14.52 3.57 -5.42
CA THR A 73 -15.15 3.54 -6.76
C THR A 73 -15.40 4.94 -7.31
N GLY A 74 -15.83 5.88 -6.46
CA GLY A 74 -16.07 7.29 -6.83
C GLY A 74 -14.81 8.14 -6.85
N LEU A 75 -13.69 7.61 -6.35
CA LEU A 75 -12.40 8.31 -6.25
C LEU A 75 -11.38 7.84 -7.31
N LYS A 76 -11.79 7.00 -8.27
CA LYS A 76 -10.89 6.43 -9.30
C LYS A 76 -10.08 7.48 -10.06
N ASP A 77 -10.66 8.64 -10.33
CA ASP A 77 -9.98 9.74 -11.04
C ASP A 77 -8.77 10.28 -10.27
N TYR A 78 -8.74 10.10 -8.93
CA TYR A 78 -7.63 10.51 -8.09
C TYR A 78 -6.46 9.51 -8.07
N CYS A 79 -6.62 8.29 -8.59
CA CYS A 79 -5.56 7.27 -8.60
C CYS A 79 -4.28 7.77 -9.29
N ASN A 80 -4.43 8.57 -10.34
CA ASN A 80 -3.30 9.15 -11.10
C ASN A 80 -2.99 10.59 -10.71
N HIS A 81 -3.77 11.18 -9.79
CA HIS A 81 -3.57 12.56 -9.37
C HIS A 81 -2.40 12.65 -8.39
N SER A 82 -1.34 13.38 -8.74
CA SER A 82 -0.08 13.44 -7.98
C SER A 82 -0.27 13.74 -6.49
N LEU A 83 -1.15 14.71 -6.17
CA LEU A 83 -1.45 15.09 -4.79
C LEU A 83 -2.15 13.99 -3.97
N PHE A 84 -2.95 13.15 -4.61
CA PHE A 84 -3.78 12.15 -3.93
C PHE A 84 -3.23 10.73 -4.07
N LYS A 85 -2.23 10.51 -4.93
CA LYS A 85 -1.68 9.18 -5.23
C LYS A 85 -1.35 8.36 -4.00
N ASN A 86 -0.70 8.94 -2.99
CA ASN A 86 -0.39 8.22 -1.74
C ASN A 86 -1.61 7.94 -0.88
N THR A 87 -2.57 8.88 -0.83
CA THR A 87 -3.86 8.64 -0.19
C THR A 87 -4.59 7.49 -0.89
N MET A 88 -4.53 7.43 -2.21
CA MET A 88 -5.14 6.37 -3.01
C MET A 88 -4.41 5.04 -2.84
N ILE A 89 -3.08 5.02 -2.73
CA ILE A 89 -2.31 3.83 -2.37
C ILE A 89 -2.70 3.32 -0.97
N ALA A 90 -2.81 4.22 0.00
CA ALA A 90 -3.07 3.84 1.39
C ALA A 90 -4.53 3.43 1.66
N ASN A 91 -5.48 3.91 0.86
CA ASN A 91 -6.91 3.70 1.12
C ASN A 91 -7.65 2.96 0.00
N CYS A 92 -7.15 2.97 -1.23
CA CYS A 92 -7.84 2.47 -2.42
C CYS A 92 -6.91 1.64 -3.32
N ALA A 93 -5.99 0.89 -2.70
CA ALA A 93 -4.93 0.17 -3.40
C ALA A 93 -5.47 -0.77 -4.50
N LYS A 94 -6.57 -1.45 -4.19
CA LYS A 94 -7.20 -2.43 -5.08
C LYS A 94 -7.98 -1.75 -6.20
N THR A 95 -8.79 -0.74 -5.87
CA THR A 95 -9.54 0.03 -6.87
C THR A 95 -8.61 0.73 -7.87
N CYS A 96 -7.47 1.24 -7.42
CA CYS A 96 -6.49 1.87 -8.29
C CYS A 96 -5.55 0.90 -9.01
N GLY A 97 -5.62 -0.40 -8.70
CA GLY A 97 -4.77 -1.41 -9.34
C GLY A 97 -3.30 -1.36 -8.94
N PHE A 98 -2.97 -0.79 -7.78
CA PHE A 98 -1.59 -0.83 -7.25
C PHE A 98 -1.20 -2.23 -6.74
N CYS A 99 -2.19 -3.10 -6.55
CA CYS A 99 -2.02 -4.49 -6.16
C CYS A 99 -3.23 -5.31 -6.69
N SER A 100 -3.07 -6.62 -6.80
CA SER A 100 -4.09 -7.56 -7.33
C SER A 100 -4.23 -8.80 -6.47
#